data_AF-A0A352Q868-F1
#
_entry.id   AF-A0A352Q868-F1
#
_cell.length_a   1.000
_cell.length_b   1.000
_cell.length_c   1.000
_cell.angle_alpha   90.00
_cell.angle_beta   90.00
_cell.angle_gamma   90.00
#
_symmetry.space_group_name_H-M   'P 1'
#
loop_
_entity.id
_entity.type
_entity.pdbx_description
1 polymer ?
#
loop_
_entity_poly.entity_id
_entity_poly.type
_entity_poly.pdbx_seq_one_letter_code
_entity_poly.pdbx_strand_id
1 'polypeptide(L)'
;LGADMAAAGRTSLVCAADVVVGAPGGARERDSGDGAVAFITGSEDQAIARIIGQASTTTEVLDVWRLPADKFARQWEERFGIEVLAPVSVDTAQRALADAGIAPEELSAVVLDATNKRDVAGVPRALGLKPEQMADMLADMVGRCGVAHAGLVLASVLDTASAGDKILVLSTADGSDAVVLEVTGQIGSARAQRSVQHWMASSNNEVPYNTYLKWRGILPFEPPRRPDPERPAAPIMKRHEHWKYAFYGTRCENCGQGHLPPQRVCVKCKSVDKMREERFADAACKVTTFTLDHLAYTLQPPVISTVVDFDCGGRLACELTDADPAEVKIGNQLEMTFRRFYTGQGVHNYFWKARPQR
;
A
#
# COMPACT_ATOMS: atom_id res chain seq x y z
N LEU A 1 4.81 -5.29 -18.49
CA LEU A 1 4.77 -3.83 -18.73
C LEU A 1 5.90 -3.05 -18.05
N GLY A 2 6.01 -3.04 -16.71
CA GLY A 2 7.05 -2.25 -16.03
C GLY A 2 8.47 -2.67 -16.40
N ALA A 3 8.71 -3.98 -16.50
CA ALA A 3 9.97 -4.56 -16.99
C ALA A 3 10.24 -4.17 -18.46
N ASP A 4 9.23 -4.22 -19.33
CA ASP A 4 9.37 -3.84 -20.75
C ASP A 4 9.75 -2.37 -20.92
N MET A 5 9.18 -1.48 -20.08
CA MET A 5 9.55 -0.07 -20.05
C MET A 5 10.99 0.14 -19.58
N ALA A 6 11.44 -0.62 -18.58
CA ALA A 6 12.82 -0.62 -18.13
C ALA A 6 13.79 -1.10 -19.22
N ALA A 7 13.45 -2.18 -19.92
CA ALA A 7 14.20 -2.69 -21.07
C ALA A 7 14.26 -1.66 -22.22
N ALA A 8 13.22 -0.83 -22.37
CA ALA A 8 13.20 0.31 -23.28
C ALA A 8 13.95 1.55 -22.76
N GLY A 9 14.70 1.44 -21.67
CA GLY A 9 15.50 2.51 -21.08
C GLY A 9 14.71 3.56 -20.30
N ARG A 10 13.48 3.23 -19.85
CA ARG A 10 12.62 4.16 -19.10
C ARG A 10 12.53 3.77 -17.64
N THR A 11 12.64 4.77 -16.76
CA THR A 11 12.27 4.61 -15.35
C THR A 11 10.76 4.73 -15.19
N SER A 12 10.13 3.75 -14.54
CA SER A 12 8.68 3.71 -14.33
C SER A 12 8.34 3.37 -12.88
N LEU A 13 7.29 3.99 -12.35
CA LEU A 13 6.67 3.61 -11.09
C LEU A 13 5.48 2.69 -11.38
N VAL A 14 5.56 1.45 -10.91
CA VAL A 14 4.48 0.47 -11.01
C VAL A 14 3.81 0.37 -9.66
N CYS A 15 2.52 0.73 -9.59
CA CYS A 15 1.71 0.59 -8.39
C CYS A 15 0.67 -0.50 -8.60
N ALA A 16 0.58 -1.44 -7.65
CA ALA A 16 -0.47 -2.43 -7.58
C ALA A 16 -1.20 -2.22 -6.25
N ALA A 17 -2.52 -2.02 -6.30
CA ALA A 17 -3.33 -1.75 -5.11
C ALA A 17 -4.74 -2.29 -5.31
N ASP A 18 -5.28 -2.91 -4.27
CA ASP A 18 -6.65 -3.41 -4.27
C ASP A 18 -7.31 -3.21 -2.91
N VAL A 19 -8.62 -3.00 -2.97
CA VAL A 19 -9.52 -3.10 -1.82
C VAL A 19 -10.45 -4.27 -2.09
N VAL A 20 -10.24 -5.38 -1.40
CA VAL A 20 -10.99 -6.61 -1.65
C VAL A 20 -12.17 -6.68 -0.69
N VAL A 21 -13.38 -6.66 -1.25
CA VAL A 21 -14.62 -6.71 -0.46
C VAL A 21 -15.30 -8.06 -0.68
N GLY A 22 -15.29 -8.89 0.36
CA GLY A 22 -16.01 -10.17 0.41
C GLY A 22 -17.48 -10.00 0.80
N ALA A 23 -18.33 -10.89 0.30
CA ALA A 23 -19.71 -10.99 0.76
C ALA A 23 -19.76 -11.54 2.20
N PRO A 24 -20.64 -11.03 3.08
CA PRO A 24 -20.78 -11.52 4.44
C PRO A 24 -20.99 -13.04 4.52
N GLY A 25 -20.20 -13.71 5.37
CA GLY A 25 -20.18 -15.17 5.56
C GLY A 25 -19.41 -15.94 4.48
N GLY A 26 -18.86 -15.27 3.47
CA GLY A 26 -18.11 -15.89 2.37
C GLY A 26 -16.61 -16.03 2.65
N ALA A 27 -15.95 -16.92 1.88
CA ALA A 27 -14.50 -17.13 2.00
C ALA A 27 -13.68 -15.84 1.78
N ARG A 28 -14.08 -15.01 0.81
CA ARG A 28 -13.41 -13.72 0.55
C ARG A 28 -13.55 -12.70 1.67
N GLU A 29 -14.58 -12.79 2.50
CA GLU A 29 -14.66 -11.91 3.68
C GLU A 29 -13.60 -12.29 4.71
N ARG A 30 -13.37 -13.60 4.87
CA ARG A 30 -12.43 -14.16 5.85
C ARG A 30 -10.97 -14.08 5.39
N ASP A 31 -10.72 -14.40 4.12
CA ASP A 31 -9.37 -14.72 3.63
C ASP A 31 -8.74 -13.55 2.82
N SER A 32 -9.49 -12.48 2.54
CA SER A 32 -8.99 -11.35 1.73
C SER A 32 -8.57 -10.15 2.57
N GLY A 33 -7.65 -9.39 2.00
CA GLY A 33 -7.09 -8.17 2.58
C GLY A 33 -7.18 -6.99 1.63
N ASP A 34 -6.81 -5.83 2.13
CA ASP A 34 -6.48 -4.67 1.29
C ASP A 34 -4.98 -4.45 1.32
N GLY A 35 -4.42 -3.97 0.23
CA GLY A 35 -3.00 -3.67 0.20
C GLY A 35 -2.63 -2.85 -1.01
N ALA A 36 -1.46 -2.24 -0.91
CA ALA A 36 -0.81 -1.57 -2.02
C ALA A 36 0.69 -1.79 -1.93
N VAL A 37 1.32 -1.93 -3.09
CA VAL A 37 2.77 -2.02 -3.25
C VAL A 37 3.17 -1.20 -4.45
N ALA A 38 4.38 -0.64 -4.41
CA ALA A 38 4.94 0.09 -5.53
C ALA A 38 6.40 -0.32 -5.76
N PHE A 39 6.75 -0.49 -7.03
CA PHE A 39 8.10 -0.79 -7.48
C PHE A 39 8.54 0.25 -8.49
N ILE A 40 9.82 0.65 -8.42
CA ILE A 40 10.46 1.44 -9.48
C ILE A 40 11.22 0.46 -10.37
N THR A 41 10.87 0.43 -11.66
CA THR A 41 11.62 -0.29 -12.68
C THR A 41 12.49 0.69 -13.45
N GLY A 42 13.67 0.27 -13.89
CA GLY A 42 14.62 1.15 -14.57
C GLY A 42 15.91 0.42 -14.96
N SER A 43 16.99 1.18 -15.07
CA SER A 43 18.28 0.67 -15.50
C SER A 43 18.89 -0.34 -14.52
N GLU A 44 19.58 -1.36 -15.06
CA GLU A 44 20.14 -2.48 -14.30
C GLU A 44 21.23 -2.05 -13.31
N ASP A 45 21.97 -0.98 -13.61
CA ASP A 45 23.03 -0.43 -12.77
C ASP A 45 22.54 0.04 -11.38
N GLN A 46 21.28 0.45 -11.29
CA GLN A 46 20.62 0.91 -10.06
C GLN A 46 19.66 -0.13 -9.47
N ALA A 47 19.45 -1.26 -10.14
CA ALA A 47 18.42 -2.22 -9.76
C ALA A 47 18.83 -3.01 -8.50
N ILE A 48 17.95 -3.09 -7.50
CA ILE A 48 18.14 -3.94 -6.31
C ILE A 48 17.92 -5.43 -6.60
N ALA A 49 17.20 -5.73 -7.67
CA ALA A 49 16.99 -7.06 -8.20
C ALA A 49 16.76 -6.94 -9.71
N ARG A 50 17.26 -7.90 -10.48
CA ARG A 50 17.07 -7.98 -11.93
C ARG A 50 16.27 -9.21 -12.30
N ILE A 51 15.44 -9.11 -13.34
CA ILE A 51 14.72 -10.26 -13.89
C ILE A 51 15.72 -11.07 -14.72
N ILE A 52 15.92 -12.34 -14.36
CA ILE A 52 16.80 -13.26 -15.06
C ILE A 52 16.04 -14.31 -15.87
N GLY A 53 14.75 -14.51 -15.60
CA GLY A 53 13.87 -15.31 -16.44
C GLY A 53 12.39 -15.02 -16.18
N GLN A 54 11.56 -15.34 -17.16
CA GLN A 54 10.12 -15.09 -17.09
C GLN A 54 9.32 -16.05 -17.95
N ALA A 55 8.08 -16.31 -17.57
CA ALA A 55 7.12 -17.01 -18.39
C ALA A 55 5.70 -16.54 -18.09
N SER A 56 4.86 -16.54 -19.12
CA SER A 56 3.45 -16.19 -19.03
C SER A 56 2.62 -17.20 -19.81
N THR A 57 1.46 -17.54 -19.25
CA THR A 57 0.45 -18.37 -19.88
C THR A 57 -0.91 -17.74 -19.63
N THR A 58 -1.69 -17.52 -20.69
CA THR A 58 -3.08 -17.08 -20.59
C THR A 58 -3.98 -18.27 -20.87
N THR A 59 -5.02 -18.46 -20.06
CA THR A 59 -6.06 -19.46 -20.33
C THR A 59 -7.43 -18.84 -20.13
N GLU A 60 -8.38 -19.19 -20.99
CA GLU A 60 -9.77 -18.83 -20.74
C GLU A 60 -10.31 -19.74 -19.62
N VAL A 61 -10.78 -19.12 -18.54
CA VAL A 61 -11.43 -19.78 -17.43
C VAL A 61 -12.35 -18.77 -16.76
N LEU A 62 -13.55 -19.21 -16.36
CA LEU A 62 -14.50 -18.40 -15.60
C LEU A 62 -14.62 -18.95 -14.19
N ASP A 63 -13.56 -18.83 -13.40
CA ASP A 63 -13.55 -19.25 -12.00
C ASP A 63 -14.02 -18.12 -11.07
N VAL A 64 -13.64 -16.87 -11.37
CA VAL A 64 -13.91 -15.67 -10.58
C VAL A 64 -14.37 -14.54 -11.47
N TRP A 65 -15.46 -13.87 -11.11
CA TRP A 65 -15.91 -12.69 -11.84
C TRP A 65 -16.64 -11.68 -10.96
N ARG A 66 -16.73 -10.44 -11.40
CA ARG A 66 -17.53 -9.39 -10.75
C ARG A 66 -18.14 -8.49 -11.80
N LEU A 67 -19.47 -8.34 -11.78
CA LEU A 67 -20.13 -7.37 -12.65
C LEU A 67 -19.76 -5.94 -12.21
N PRO A 68 -19.71 -4.94 -13.11
CA PRO A 68 -19.31 -3.58 -12.75
C PRO A 68 -20.10 -2.96 -11.59
N ALA A 69 -21.40 -3.25 -11.50
CA ALA A 69 -22.28 -2.76 -10.44
C ALA A 69 -22.29 -3.64 -9.19
N ASP A 70 -21.76 -4.86 -9.26
CA ASP A 70 -21.74 -5.79 -8.14
C ASP A 70 -20.63 -5.41 -7.16
N LYS A 71 -21.00 -5.39 -5.89
CA LYS A 71 -20.08 -5.11 -4.79
C LYS A 71 -19.13 -6.26 -4.50
N PHE A 72 -19.64 -7.48 -4.60
CA PHE A 72 -18.91 -8.70 -4.26
C PHE A 72 -18.61 -9.48 -5.52
N ALA A 73 -17.39 -10.01 -5.61
CA ALA A 73 -17.06 -10.98 -6.63
C ALA A 73 -17.81 -12.30 -6.37
N ARG A 74 -18.10 -13.01 -7.46
CA ARG A 74 -18.63 -14.37 -7.47
C ARG A 74 -17.50 -15.32 -7.84
N GLN A 75 -17.70 -16.57 -7.47
CA GLN A 75 -16.78 -17.65 -7.76
C GLN A 75 -17.58 -18.87 -8.20
N TRP A 76 -17.07 -19.59 -9.19
CA TRP A 76 -17.57 -20.89 -9.58
C TRP A 76 -17.15 -21.94 -8.55
N GLU A 77 -17.43 -23.21 -8.82
CA GLU A 77 -16.95 -24.30 -7.97
C GLU A 77 -15.41 -24.37 -8.01
N GLU A 78 -14.77 -24.48 -6.83
CA GLU A 78 -13.32 -24.35 -6.68
C GLU A 78 -12.53 -25.41 -7.45
N ARG A 79 -13.00 -26.67 -7.50
CA ARG A 79 -12.27 -27.76 -8.14
C ARG A 79 -12.14 -27.55 -9.64
N PHE A 80 -13.17 -27.01 -10.29
CA PHE A 80 -13.09 -26.66 -11.71
C PHE A 80 -11.94 -25.69 -11.99
N GLY A 81 -11.81 -24.61 -11.20
CA GLY A 81 -10.70 -23.67 -11.34
C GLY A 81 -9.34 -24.32 -11.13
N ILE A 82 -9.23 -25.18 -10.10
CA ILE A 82 -8.00 -25.91 -9.79
C ILE A 82 -7.59 -26.86 -10.92
N GLU A 83 -8.53 -27.60 -11.50
CA GLU A 83 -8.27 -28.55 -12.60
C GLU A 83 -7.68 -27.85 -13.83
N VAL A 84 -8.05 -26.59 -14.08
CA VAL A 84 -7.54 -25.79 -15.19
C VAL A 84 -6.24 -25.07 -14.82
N LEU A 85 -6.20 -24.37 -13.68
CA LEU A 85 -5.13 -23.44 -13.34
C LEU A 85 -3.93 -24.10 -12.65
N ALA A 86 -4.09 -25.25 -11.98
CA ALA A 86 -2.97 -25.91 -11.32
C ALA A 86 -1.90 -26.44 -12.29
N PRO A 87 -2.26 -27.14 -13.39
CA PRO A 87 -1.29 -27.52 -14.42
C PRO A 87 -0.62 -26.30 -15.06
N VAL A 88 -1.39 -25.23 -15.31
CA VAL A 88 -0.89 -23.98 -15.90
C VAL A 88 0.15 -23.31 -14.99
N SER A 89 -0.09 -23.29 -13.68
CA SER A 89 0.83 -22.73 -12.70
C SER A 89 2.15 -23.50 -12.65
N VAL A 90 2.09 -24.85 -12.69
CA VAL A 90 3.29 -25.68 -12.69
C VAL A 90 4.11 -25.50 -13.98
N ASP A 91 3.47 -25.55 -15.16
CA ASP A 91 4.15 -25.34 -16.45
C ASP A 91 4.83 -23.96 -16.50
N THR A 92 4.12 -22.92 -16.07
CA THR A 92 4.63 -21.55 -16.10
C THR A 92 5.83 -21.38 -15.18
N ALA A 93 5.80 -21.95 -13.97
CA ALA A 93 6.94 -21.95 -13.06
C ALA A 93 8.16 -22.66 -13.66
N GLN A 94 7.97 -23.84 -14.25
CA GLN A 94 9.05 -24.61 -14.88
C GLN A 94 9.68 -23.87 -16.05
N ARG A 95 8.86 -23.24 -16.89
CA ARG A 95 9.33 -22.43 -18.03
C ARG A 95 10.09 -21.19 -17.58
N ALA A 96 9.66 -20.51 -16.52
CA ALA A 96 10.38 -19.35 -15.99
C ALA A 96 11.76 -19.74 -15.44
N LEU A 97 11.89 -20.90 -14.77
CA LEU A 97 13.19 -21.41 -14.32
C LEU A 97 14.08 -21.85 -15.49
N ALA A 98 13.49 -22.47 -16.51
CA ALA A 98 14.23 -22.84 -17.72
C ALA A 98 14.75 -21.61 -18.48
N ASP A 99 13.93 -20.55 -18.60
CA ASP A 99 14.32 -19.27 -19.19
C ASP A 99 15.44 -18.59 -18.38
N ALA A 100 15.36 -18.67 -17.04
CA ALA A 100 16.41 -18.20 -16.14
C ALA A 100 17.70 -19.04 -16.18
N GLY A 101 17.63 -20.28 -16.68
CA GLY A 101 18.76 -21.21 -16.72
C GLY A 101 19.22 -21.67 -15.33
N ILE A 102 18.32 -21.75 -14.34
CA ILE A 102 18.65 -22.15 -12.96
C ILE A 102 17.86 -23.40 -12.54
N ALA A 103 18.41 -24.14 -11.59
CA ALA A 103 17.71 -25.26 -10.96
C ALA A 103 16.82 -24.80 -9.79
N PRO A 104 15.71 -25.50 -9.47
CA PRO A 104 14.85 -25.14 -8.34
C PRO A 104 15.57 -25.05 -6.98
N GLU A 105 16.64 -25.81 -6.78
CA GLU A 105 17.43 -25.82 -5.54
C GLU A 105 18.24 -24.54 -5.34
N GLU A 106 18.44 -23.74 -6.40
CA GLU A 106 19.13 -22.46 -6.34
C GLU A 106 18.24 -21.30 -5.88
N LEU A 107 16.93 -21.52 -5.76
CA LEU A 107 15.99 -20.50 -5.29
C LEU A 107 16.15 -20.28 -3.78
N SER A 108 16.44 -19.05 -3.38
CA SER A 108 16.47 -18.62 -1.98
C SER A 108 15.05 -18.41 -1.44
N ALA A 109 14.11 -17.97 -2.28
CA ALA A 109 12.73 -17.75 -1.89
C ALA A 109 11.74 -17.97 -3.06
N VAL A 110 10.52 -18.37 -2.73
CA VAL A 110 9.43 -18.65 -3.67
C VAL A 110 8.15 -18.01 -3.16
N VAL A 111 7.57 -17.14 -3.99
CA VAL A 111 6.32 -16.43 -3.77
C VAL A 111 5.24 -17.01 -4.68
N LEU A 112 4.16 -17.51 -4.09
CA LEU A 112 3.05 -18.15 -4.82
C LEU A 112 1.73 -17.47 -4.48
N ASP A 113 1.24 -16.63 -5.38
CA ASP A 113 -0.06 -15.99 -5.26
C ASP A 113 -1.08 -16.59 -6.24
N ALA A 114 -2.32 -16.75 -5.80
CA ALA A 114 -3.42 -17.16 -6.67
C ALA A 114 -4.78 -16.72 -6.12
N THR A 115 -5.76 -16.50 -6.99
CA THR A 115 -7.16 -16.26 -6.59
C THR A 115 -7.69 -17.35 -5.67
N ASN A 116 -7.33 -18.60 -5.95
CA ASN A 116 -7.47 -19.74 -5.06
C ASN A 116 -6.09 -20.33 -4.76
N LYS A 117 -5.68 -20.34 -3.49
CA LYS A 117 -4.36 -20.86 -3.06
C LYS A 117 -4.08 -22.31 -3.50
N ARG A 118 -5.12 -23.08 -3.82
CA ARG A 118 -4.98 -24.45 -4.31
C ARG A 118 -4.46 -24.53 -5.75
N ASP A 119 -4.60 -23.47 -6.54
CA ASP A 119 -4.10 -23.43 -7.92
C ASP A 119 -2.57 -23.49 -7.96
N VAL A 120 -1.90 -23.03 -6.91
CA VAL A 120 -0.43 -23.03 -6.81
C VAL A 120 0.12 -24.09 -5.85
N ALA A 121 -0.74 -24.83 -5.16
CA ALA A 121 -0.35 -25.79 -4.12
C ALA A 121 0.50 -26.97 -4.65
N GLY A 122 0.43 -27.27 -5.95
CA GLY A 122 1.23 -28.32 -6.58
C GLY A 122 2.67 -27.91 -6.90
N VAL A 123 2.96 -26.60 -6.98
CA VAL A 123 4.25 -26.07 -7.44
C VAL A 123 5.41 -26.54 -6.56
N PRO A 124 5.36 -26.46 -5.21
CA PRO A 124 6.47 -26.91 -4.36
C PRO A 124 6.85 -28.38 -4.60
N ARG A 125 5.85 -29.26 -4.72
CA ARG A 125 6.07 -30.68 -4.97
C ARG A 125 6.62 -30.93 -6.37
N ALA A 126 6.09 -30.26 -7.39
CA ALA A 126 6.51 -30.44 -8.78
C ALA A 126 7.95 -29.98 -9.02
N LEU A 127 8.40 -28.95 -8.29
CA LEU A 127 9.74 -28.39 -8.38
C LEU A 127 10.73 -28.95 -7.34
N GLY A 128 10.29 -29.82 -6.43
CA GLY A 128 11.15 -30.38 -5.38
C GLY A 128 11.60 -29.35 -4.33
N LEU A 129 10.81 -28.29 -4.13
CA LEU A 129 11.14 -27.20 -3.22
C LEU A 129 11.06 -27.63 -1.76
N LYS A 130 11.98 -27.10 -0.96
CA LYS A 130 12.02 -27.29 0.49
C LYS A 130 11.14 -26.25 1.19
N PRO A 131 10.58 -26.55 2.38
CA PRO A 131 9.75 -25.60 3.12
C PRO A 131 10.42 -24.25 3.39
N GLU A 132 11.74 -24.24 3.65
CA GLU A 132 12.51 -23.02 3.90
C GLU A 132 12.65 -22.10 2.68
N GLN A 133 12.44 -22.62 1.46
CA GLN A 133 12.41 -21.81 0.24
C GLN A 133 11.06 -21.10 0.08
N MET A 134 10.02 -21.49 0.83
CA MET A 134 8.71 -20.86 0.72
C MET A 134 8.66 -19.58 1.54
N ALA A 135 8.32 -18.47 0.89
CA ALA A 135 8.05 -17.23 1.62
C ALA A 135 6.77 -17.35 2.47
N ASP A 136 6.67 -16.56 3.53
CA ASP A 136 5.41 -16.35 4.23
C ASP A 136 4.48 -15.51 3.35
N MET A 137 3.33 -16.05 2.98
CA MET A 137 2.35 -15.37 2.14
C MET A 137 1.61 -14.24 2.89
N LEU A 138 1.84 -14.08 4.20
CA LEU A 138 1.25 -13.06 5.06
C LEU A 138 -0.29 -13.16 5.19
N ALA A 139 -0.90 -14.25 4.69
CA ALA A 139 -2.34 -14.41 4.60
C ALA A 139 -3.03 -14.33 5.97
N ASP A 140 -2.40 -14.84 7.03
CA ASP A 140 -2.96 -14.82 8.39
C ASP A 140 -2.94 -13.42 9.02
N MET A 141 -2.07 -12.52 8.54
CA MET A 141 -1.88 -11.19 9.12
C MET A 141 -2.57 -10.08 8.32
N VAL A 142 -2.50 -10.15 6.99
CA VAL A 142 -3.06 -9.11 6.11
C VAL A 142 -4.17 -9.61 5.20
N GLY A 143 -4.34 -10.92 5.03
CA GLY A 143 -5.22 -11.52 4.02
C GLY A 143 -4.67 -11.36 2.59
N ARG A 144 -5.33 -11.98 1.62
CA ARG A 144 -4.93 -11.83 0.21
C ARG A 144 -5.33 -10.46 -0.34
N CYS A 145 -4.34 -9.60 -0.61
CA CYS A 145 -4.51 -8.20 -1.04
C CYS A 145 -4.78 -8.00 -2.54
N GLY A 146 -5.53 -8.88 -3.19
CA GLY A 146 -5.81 -8.80 -4.63
C GLY A 146 -4.53 -8.73 -5.47
N VAL A 147 -4.50 -7.83 -6.47
CA VAL A 147 -3.36 -7.64 -7.38
C VAL A 147 -2.06 -7.24 -6.66
N ALA A 148 -2.16 -6.64 -5.47
CA ALA A 148 -0.98 -6.22 -4.72
C ALA A 148 -0.28 -7.36 -3.99
N HIS A 149 -0.92 -8.53 -3.84
CA HIS A 149 -0.47 -9.55 -2.89
C HIS A 149 0.89 -10.15 -3.22
N ALA A 150 1.09 -10.62 -4.46
CA ALA A 150 2.39 -11.16 -4.90
C ALA A 150 3.53 -10.14 -4.70
N GLY A 151 3.27 -8.86 -5.01
CA GLY A 151 4.23 -7.80 -4.82
C GLY A 151 4.47 -7.46 -3.35
N LEU A 152 3.45 -7.51 -2.49
CA LEU A 152 3.61 -7.31 -1.04
C LEU A 152 4.49 -8.39 -0.42
N VAL A 153 4.29 -9.65 -0.81
CA VAL A 153 5.13 -10.77 -0.35
C VAL A 153 6.55 -10.64 -0.91
N LEU A 154 6.71 -10.27 -2.19
CA LEU A 154 8.03 -9.96 -2.76
C LEU A 154 8.74 -8.85 -1.98
N ALA A 155 8.05 -7.78 -1.61
CA ALA A 155 8.62 -6.71 -0.80
C ALA A 155 9.10 -7.22 0.58
N SER A 156 8.31 -8.10 1.22
CA SER A 156 8.68 -8.75 2.48
C SER A 156 9.94 -9.61 2.35
N VAL A 157 10.05 -10.37 1.25
CA VAL A 157 11.28 -11.15 0.93
C VAL A 157 12.46 -10.21 0.70
N LEU A 158 12.28 -9.14 -0.09
CA LEU A 158 13.33 -8.17 -0.38
C LEU A 158 13.77 -7.37 0.85
N ASP A 159 12.97 -7.28 1.91
CA ASP A 159 13.39 -6.65 3.17
C ASP A 159 14.53 -7.41 3.86
N THR A 160 14.66 -8.72 3.63
CA THR A 160 15.66 -9.59 4.27
C THR A 160 16.62 -10.28 3.29
N ALA A 161 16.36 -10.23 1.98
CA ALA A 161 17.18 -10.87 0.95
C ALA A 161 18.61 -10.33 0.88
N SER A 162 19.55 -11.18 0.49
CA SER A 162 20.97 -10.89 0.29
C SER A 162 21.33 -10.85 -1.20
N ALA A 163 22.43 -10.17 -1.53
CA ALA A 163 22.94 -10.16 -2.91
C ALA A 163 23.24 -11.59 -3.40
N GLY A 164 22.81 -11.92 -4.61
CA GLY A 164 22.90 -13.26 -5.21
C GLY A 164 21.68 -14.15 -4.92
N ASP A 165 20.76 -13.76 -4.03
CA ASP A 165 19.54 -14.52 -3.80
C ASP A 165 18.70 -14.58 -5.07
N LYS A 166 18.18 -15.78 -5.37
CA LYS A 166 17.27 -16.01 -6.49
C LYS A 166 15.85 -16.19 -5.98
N ILE A 167 14.91 -15.42 -6.51
CA ILE A 167 13.52 -15.37 -6.03
C ILE A 167 12.59 -15.70 -7.19
N LEU A 168 11.77 -16.74 -7.05
CA LEU A 168 10.66 -17.01 -7.96
C LEU A 168 9.41 -16.31 -7.44
N VAL A 169 8.75 -15.52 -8.28
CA VAL A 169 7.42 -14.96 -8.00
C VAL A 169 6.47 -15.48 -9.06
N LEU A 170 5.40 -16.13 -8.63
CA LEU A 170 4.33 -16.63 -9.49
C LEU A 170 2.99 -16.09 -9.01
N SER A 171 2.19 -15.59 -9.95
CA SER A 171 0.82 -15.13 -9.71
C SER A 171 -0.13 -15.79 -10.70
N THR A 172 -1.20 -16.41 -10.20
CA THR A 172 -2.18 -17.14 -11.01
C THR A 172 -3.57 -16.51 -10.88
N ALA A 173 -4.09 -16.03 -12.01
CA ALA A 173 -5.45 -15.52 -12.19
C ALA A 173 -5.74 -15.49 -13.71
N ASP A 174 -6.75 -16.21 -14.19
CA ASP A 174 -7.08 -16.34 -15.62
C ASP A 174 -5.88 -16.75 -16.51
N GLY A 175 -4.99 -17.55 -15.94
CA GLY A 175 -3.64 -17.79 -16.46
C GLY A 175 -2.62 -17.81 -15.33
N SER A 176 -1.35 -17.69 -15.68
CA SER A 176 -0.26 -17.59 -14.72
C SER A 176 0.89 -16.78 -15.31
N ASP A 177 1.46 -15.91 -14.49
CA ASP A 177 2.68 -15.16 -14.77
C ASP A 177 3.74 -15.52 -13.74
N ALA A 178 4.97 -15.78 -14.19
CA ALA A 178 6.10 -16.07 -13.33
C ALA A 178 7.34 -15.25 -13.75
N VAL A 179 8.04 -14.72 -12.74
CA VAL A 179 9.33 -14.05 -12.91
C VAL A 179 10.35 -14.62 -11.93
N VAL A 180 11.57 -14.77 -12.39
CA VAL A 180 12.74 -15.14 -11.58
C VAL A 180 13.62 -13.92 -11.46
N LEU A 181 13.87 -13.51 -10.23
CA LEU A 181 14.67 -12.34 -9.87
C LEU A 181 16.00 -12.77 -9.26
N GLU A 182 17.09 -12.09 -9.61
CA GLU A 182 18.35 -12.16 -8.90
C GLU A 182 18.60 -10.85 -8.16
N VAL A 183 18.77 -10.93 -6.84
CA VAL A 183 19.04 -9.77 -5.99
C VAL A 183 20.47 -9.28 -6.21
N THR A 184 20.64 -7.99 -6.44
CA THR A 184 21.97 -7.41 -6.72
C THR A 184 22.62 -6.89 -5.44
N GLY A 185 23.88 -6.46 -5.54
CA GLY A 185 24.58 -5.76 -4.45
C GLY A 185 23.91 -4.45 -4.00
N GLN A 186 23.08 -3.82 -4.84
CA GLN A 186 22.43 -2.55 -4.51
C GLN A 186 21.40 -2.67 -3.38
N ILE A 187 20.93 -3.89 -3.09
CA ILE A 187 19.95 -4.13 -2.01
C ILE A 187 20.45 -3.60 -0.66
N GLY A 188 21.76 -3.58 -0.41
CA GLY A 188 22.34 -3.13 0.85
C GLY A 188 22.12 -1.65 1.16
N SER A 189 22.07 -0.79 0.13
CA SER A 189 21.93 0.67 0.27
C SER A 189 20.56 1.22 -0.09
N ALA A 190 19.70 0.40 -0.70
CA ALA A 190 18.43 0.84 -1.29
C ALA A 190 17.19 0.16 -0.68
N ARG A 191 17.30 -0.45 0.52
CA ARG A 191 16.12 -0.98 1.24
C ARG A 191 15.16 0.15 1.59
N ALA A 192 13.88 -0.19 1.64
CA ALA A 192 12.87 0.69 2.19
C ALA A 192 13.20 1.01 3.66
N GLN A 193 12.99 2.26 4.07
CA GLN A 193 13.20 2.66 5.46
C GLN A 193 12.28 1.91 6.45
N ARG A 194 11.11 1.49 5.96
CA ARG A 194 10.10 0.75 6.73
C ARG A 194 9.80 -0.55 5.99
N SER A 195 10.14 -1.66 6.62
CA SER A 195 9.86 -3.00 6.11
C SER A 195 8.36 -3.33 6.18
N VAL A 196 7.95 -4.36 5.45
CA VAL A 196 6.62 -4.97 5.58
C VAL A 196 6.36 -5.40 7.02
N GLN A 197 7.38 -6.00 7.67
CA GLN A 197 7.28 -6.38 9.08
C GLN A 197 7.08 -5.19 10.02
N HIS A 198 7.72 -4.04 9.77
CA HIS A 198 7.47 -2.82 10.54
C HIS A 198 6.00 -2.41 10.45
N TRP A 199 5.40 -2.46 9.25
CA TRP A 199 3.98 -2.15 9.09
C TRP A 199 3.07 -3.15 9.79
N MET A 200 3.37 -4.45 9.70
CA MET A 200 2.61 -5.49 10.38
C MET A 200 2.69 -5.38 11.91
N ALA A 201 3.85 -5.03 12.46
CA ALA A 201 4.01 -4.81 13.90
C ALA A 201 3.11 -3.68 14.44
N SER A 202 2.69 -2.76 13.56
CA SER A 202 1.78 -1.66 13.88
C SER A 202 0.30 -1.95 13.64
N SER A 203 -0.07 -3.23 13.48
CA SER A 203 -1.47 -3.68 13.29
C SER A 203 -2.35 -3.37 14.50
N ASN A 204 -3.64 -3.14 14.25
CA ASN A 204 -4.68 -3.06 15.29
C ASN A 204 -5.87 -3.92 14.83
N ASN A 205 -6.24 -4.91 15.67
CA ASN A 205 -7.30 -5.88 15.41
C ASN A 205 -8.58 -5.63 16.24
N GLU A 206 -8.73 -4.43 16.79
CA GLU A 206 -9.84 -4.07 17.69
C GLU A 206 -11.09 -3.59 16.95
N VAL A 207 -11.08 -3.55 15.61
CA VAL A 207 -12.20 -3.06 14.81
C VAL A 207 -13.39 -4.02 14.94
N PRO A 208 -14.51 -3.60 15.55
CA PRO A 208 -15.67 -4.47 15.68
C PRO A 208 -16.29 -4.76 14.31
N TYR A 209 -16.82 -5.97 14.12
CA TYR A 209 -17.31 -6.42 12.81
C TYR A 209 -18.41 -5.50 12.21
N ASN A 210 -19.32 -4.96 13.04
CA ASN A 210 -20.32 -3.99 12.58
C ASN A 210 -19.71 -2.67 12.08
N THR A 211 -18.59 -2.26 12.67
CA THR A 211 -17.82 -1.06 12.29
C THR A 211 -17.11 -1.32 10.96
N TYR A 212 -16.48 -2.50 10.83
CA TYR A 212 -15.96 -2.97 9.55
C TYR A 212 -17.02 -2.93 8.44
N LEU A 213 -18.20 -3.53 8.66
CA LEU A 213 -19.28 -3.55 7.66
C LEU A 213 -19.75 -2.14 7.28
N LYS A 214 -19.82 -1.20 8.23
CA LYS A 214 -20.14 0.20 7.96
C LYS A 214 -19.04 0.89 7.14
N TRP A 215 -17.76 0.71 7.51
CA TRP A 215 -16.63 1.30 6.80
C TRP A 215 -16.49 0.76 5.37
N ARG A 216 -16.81 -0.52 5.17
CA ARG A 216 -16.94 -1.15 3.84
C ARG A 216 -18.20 -0.73 3.09
N GLY A 217 -19.12 0.02 3.73
CA GLY A 217 -20.43 0.41 3.20
C GLY A 217 -21.37 -0.77 2.93
N ILE A 218 -21.11 -1.94 3.54
CA ILE A 218 -21.94 -3.16 3.39
C ILE A 218 -23.20 -3.03 4.21
N LEU A 219 -23.08 -2.51 5.43
CA LEU A 219 -24.22 -2.24 6.31
C LEU A 219 -24.66 -0.78 6.12
N PRO A 220 -25.89 -0.52 5.63
CA PRO A 220 -26.46 0.82 5.61
C PRO A 220 -26.61 1.39 7.03
N PHE A 221 -26.49 2.70 7.17
CA PHE A 221 -26.66 3.41 8.45
C PHE A 221 -27.32 4.76 8.23
N GLU A 222 -27.93 5.33 9.28
CA GLU A 222 -28.55 6.66 9.21
C GLU A 222 -27.47 7.70 8.86
N PRO A 223 -27.67 8.51 7.80
CA PRO A 223 -26.70 9.53 7.42
C PRO A 223 -26.62 10.62 8.51
N PRO A 224 -25.49 11.33 8.60
CA PRO A 224 -25.37 12.46 9.50
C PRO A 224 -26.42 13.53 9.19
N ARG A 225 -26.95 14.19 10.23
CA ARG A 225 -27.85 15.35 10.10
C ARG A 225 -27.08 16.63 9.80
N ARG A 226 -26.23 16.59 8.77
CA ARG A 226 -25.44 17.72 8.27
C ARG A 226 -25.53 17.76 6.75
N PRO A 227 -25.37 18.93 6.12
CA PRO A 227 -25.25 19.02 4.68
C PRO A 227 -24.12 18.12 4.17
N ASP A 228 -24.32 17.48 3.03
CA ASP A 228 -23.28 16.69 2.37
C ASP A 228 -22.08 17.59 2.02
N PRO A 229 -20.84 17.07 2.09
CA PRO A 229 -19.67 17.81 1.67
C PRO A 229 -19.78 18.23 0.20
N GLU A 230 -19.47 19.49 -0.07
CA GLU A 230 -19.32 19.97 -1.44
C GLU A 230 -18.10 19.32 -2.10
N ARG A 231 -18.11 19.25 -3.44
CA ARG A 231 -16.95 18.81 -4.20
C ARG A 231 -15.76 19.74 -3.96
N PRO A 232 -14.53 19.23 -3.95
CA PRO A 232 -13.36 20.06 -3.75
C PRO A 232 -13.12 21.01 -4.95
N ALA A 233 -12.60 22.20 -4.68
CA ALA A 233 -12.39 23.25 -5.69
C ALA A 233 -11.13 22.99 -6.54
N ALA A 234 -11.31 22.54 -7.79
CA ALA A 234 -10.21 22.17 -8.69
C ALA A 234 -9.14 23.27 -8.90
N PRO A 235 -9.47 24.56 -9.12
CA PRO A 235 -8.45 25.60 -9.34
C PRO A 235 -7.55 25.82 -8.13
N ILE A 236 -8.09 25.72 -6.91
CA ILE A 236 -7.32 25.86 -5.66
C ILE A 236 -6.37 24.68 -5.52
N MET A 237 -6.87 23.47 -5.76
CA MET A 237 -6.05 22.25 -5.67
C MET A 237 -4.89 22.27 -6.66
N LYS A 238 -5.10 22.75 -7.89
CA LYS A 238 -4.01 22.84 -8.88
C LYS A 238 -2.95 23.86 -8.48
N ARG A 239 -3.35 25.03 -7.95
CA ARG A 239 -2.40 26.05 -7.47
C ARG A 239 -1.59 25.61 -6.25
N HIS A 240 -2.11 24.65 -5.49
CA HIS A 240 -1.50 24.16 -4.25
C HIS A 240 -1.13 22.67 -4.33
N GLU A 241 -0.75 22.17 -5.51
CA GLU A 241 -0.52 20.74 -5.70
C GLU A 241 0.66 20.21 -4.88
N HIS A 242 1.73 20.99 -4.73
CA HIS A 242 2.88 20.64 -3.88
C HIS A 242 2.48 20.55 -2.39
N TRP A 243 1.66 21.49 -1.91
CA TRP A 243 1.09 21.46 -0.56
C TRP A 243 0.18 20.25 -0.37
N LYS A 244 -0.67 19.95 -1.36
CA LYS A 244 -1.63 18.87 -1.30
C LYS A 244 -0.98 17.49 -1.28
N TYR A 245 -0.13 17.21 -2.27
CA TYR A 245 0.38 15.85 -2.51
C TYR A 245 1.70 15.57 -1.82
N ALA A 246 2.60 16.55 -1.77
CA ALA A 246 3.92 16.37 -1.19
C ALA A 246 4.12 17.09 0.15
N PHE A 247 3.07 17.75 0.66
CA PHE A 247 3.09 18.42 1.96
C PHE A 247 4.18 19.47 2.10
N TYR A 248 4.37 20.27 1.05
CA TYR A 248 5.31 21.37 1.08
C TYR A 248 4.80 22.52 1.95
N GLY A 249 5.65 22.94 2.87
CA GLY A 249 5.62 24.22 3.56
C GLY A 249 6.60 25.22 2.94
N THR A 250 6.94 26.25 3.69
CA THR A 250 7.98 27.23 3.30
C THR A 250 8.94 27.48 4.46
N ARG A 251 10.24 27.58 4.17
CA ARG A 251 11.26 27.99 5.12
C ARG A 251 11.79 29.38 4.77
N CYS A 252 11.80 30.27 5.76
CA CYS A 252 12.36 31.60 5.62
C CYS A 252 13.88 31.55 5.42
N GLU A 253 14.36 32.13 4.32
CA GLU A 253 15.79 32.16 3.98
C GLU A 253 16.62 33.05 4.91
N ASN A 254 15.99 34.04 5.55
CA ASN A 254 16.69 35.00 6.40
C ASN A 254 16.85 34.53 7.86
N CYS A 255 15.85 33.86 8.42
CA CYS A 255 15.86 33.48 9.84
C CYS A 255 15.64 31.98 10.11
N GLY A 256 15.50 31.19 9.04
CA GLY A 256 15.34 29.74 9.11
C GLY A 256 13.98 29.26 9.62
N GLN A 257 13.02 30.14 9.92
CA GLN A 257 11.69 29.74 10.42
C GLN A 257 10.92 28.91 9.38
N GLY A 258 10.50 27.71 9.76
CA GLY A 258 9.55 26.91 8.98
C GLY A 258 8.11 27.38 9.16
N HIS A 259 7.33 27.28 8.08
CA HIS A 259 5.92 27.65 8.03
C HIS A 259 5.11 26.57 7.35
N LEU A 260 4.04 26.17 8.03
CA LEU A 260 3.04 25.24 7.55
C LEU A 260 1.68 25.81 7.99
N PRO A 261 0.68 25.98 7.09
CA PRO A 261 0.78 25.93 5.63
C PRO A 261 1.80 26.93 5.04
N PRO A 262 2.21 26.79 3.77
CA PRO A 262 3.09 27.74 3.07
C PRO A 262 2.72 29.21 3.26
N GLN A 263 3.70 30.07 3.55
CA GLN A 263 3.53 31.51 3.74
C GLN A 263 4.53 32.31 2.91
N ARG A 264 4.13 33.50 2.45
CA ARG A 264 5.02 34.46 1.77
C ARG A 264 5.70 35.45 2.73
N VAL A 265 5.11 35.64 3.91
CA VAL A 265 5.60 36.60 4.92
C VAL A 265 6.00 35.84 6.18
N CYS A 266 7.24 36.03 6.63
CA CYS A 266 7.73 35.33 7.80
C CYS A 266 7.07 35.89 9.06
N VAL A 267 6.38 35.04 9.84
CA VAL A 267 5.77 35.50 11.10
C VAL A 267 6.80 35.96 12.14
N LYS A 268 8.05 35.44 12.06
CA LYS A 268 9.15 35.73 12.99
C LYS A 268 9.91 37.01 12.64
N CYS A 269 10.53 37.08 11.46
CA CYS A 269 11.38 38.22 11.06
C CYS A 269 10.72 39.21 10.09
N LYS A 270 9.47 38.98 9.70
CA LYS A 270 8.68 39.82 8.77
C LYS A 270 9.27 39.97 7.36
N SER A 271 10.29 39.18 6.99
CA SER A 271 10.76 39.12 5.61
C SER A 271 9.63 38.68 4.67
N VAL A 272 9.57 39.32 3.51
CA VAL A 272 8.54 39.10 2.48
C VAL A 272 9.21 38.47 1.28
N ASP A 273 8.62 37.40 0.73
CA ASP A 273 9.07 36.70 -0.48
C ASP A 273 10.53 36.20 -0.40
N LYS A 274 11.02 35.93 0.82
CA LYS A 274 12.31 35.29 1.11
C LYS A 274 12.08 33.90 1.70
N MET A 275 11.44 33.05 0.90
CA MET A 275 10.92 31.74 1.30
C MET A 275 11.32 30.69 0.28
N ARG A 276 11.92 29.60 0.75
CA ARG A 276 12.14 28.39 -0.06
C ARG A 276 11.12 27.33 0.28
N GLU A 277 10.62 26.60 -0.73
CA GLU A 277 9.77 25.44 -0.50
C GLU A 277 10.54 24.36 0.28
N GLU A 278 9.87 23.71 1.22
CA GLU A 278 10.44 22.60 1.98
C GLU A 278 9.38 21.54 2.27
N ARG A 279 9.75 20.26 2.16
CA ARG A 279 8.86 19.13 2.41
C ARG A 279 8.74 18.85 3.91
N PHE A 280 7.50 18.78 4.41
CA PHE A 280 7.21 18.46 5.81
C PHE A 280 6.67 17.03 6.00
N ALA A 281 6.51 16.26 4.92
CA ALA A 281 5.87 14.93 4.92
C ALA A 281 6.51 13.95 5.93
N ASP A 282 7.83 14.01 6.11
CA ASP A 282 8.59 13.13 7.01
C ASP A 282 9.04 13.85 8.28
N ALA A 283 8.59 15.08 8.51
CA ALA A 283 8.96 15.85 9.68
C ALA A 283 8.17 15.35 10.90
N ALA A 284 8.89 15.05 11.98
CA ALA A 284 8.28 14.75 13.27
C ALA A 284 7.52 15.98 13.80
N CYS A 285 6.38 15.71 14.43
CA CYS A 285 5.57 16.73 15.06
C CYS A 285 4.95 16.21 16.36
N LYS A 286 4.47 17.13 17.19
CA LYS A 286 3.84 16.78 18.47
C LYS A 286 2.54 17.51 18.67
N VAL A 287 1.64 16.91 19.45
CA VAL A 287 0.36 17.53 19.83
C VAL A 287 0.63 18.78 20.67
N THR A 288 0.22 19.94 20.17
CA THR A 288 0.21 21.21 20.93
C THR A 288 -1.08 21.35 21.71
N THR A 289 -2.21 21.03 21.08
CA THR A 289 -3.53 20.97 21.71
C THR A 289 -4.45 20.07 20.89
N PHE A 290 -5.52 19.58 21.49
CA PHE A 290 -6.50 18.74 20.80
C PHE A 290 -7.91 18.93 21.38
N THR A 291 -8.92 18.49 20.64
CA THR A 291 -10.32 18.45 21.07
C THR A 291 -11.00 17.22 20.48
N LEU A 292 -11.83 16.57 21.30
CA LEU A 292 -12.68 15.46 20.89
C LEU A 292 -14.04 16.01 20.49
N ASP A 293 -14.34 15.99 19.19
CA ASP A 293 -15.60 16.48 18.65
C ASP A 293 -16.54 15.30 18.35
N HIS A 294 -17.57 15.15 19.19
CA HIS A 294 -18.62 14.14 19.04
C HIS A 294 -19.76 14.60 18.12
N LEU A 295 -19.78 15.86 17.70
CA LEU A 295 -20.79 16.43 16.83
C LEU A 295 -20.37 16.39 15.36
N ALA A 296 -19.07 16.50 15.08
CA ALA A 296 -18.54 16.37 13.72
C ALA A 296 -18.79 14.96 13.17
N TYR A 297 -19.14 14.89 11.89
CA TYR A 297 -19.35 13.62 11.23
C TYR A 297 -18.02 12.91 10.98
N THR A 298 -17.97 11.63 11.35
CA THR A 298 -16.89 10.70 11.04
C THR A 298 -17.45 9.28 11.09
N LEU A 299 -16.84 8.38 10.33
CA LEU A 299 -17.14 6.94 10.42
C LEU A 299 -16.57 6.30 11.70
N GLN A 300 -15.68 7.01 12.39
CA GLN A 300 -15.05 6.60 13.65
C GLN A 300 -15.18 7.74 14.67
N PRO A 301 -16.34 7.91 15.33
CA PRO A 301 -16.54 8.95 16.32
C PRO A 301 -15.74 8.67 17.61
N PRO A 302 -15.22 9.69 18.30
CA PRO A 302 -15.25 11.12 17.95
C PRO A 302 -14.21 11.52 16.90
N VAL A 303 -14.40 12.68 16.25
CA VAL A 303 -13.31 13.33 15.50
C VAL A 303 -12.27 13.85 16.49
N ILE A 304 -11.02 13.41 16.33
CA ILE A 304 -9.90 13.93 17.11
C ILE A 304 -9.27 15.08 16.33
N SER A 305 -9.66 16.31 16.64
CA SER A 305 -9.07 17.51 16.03
C SER A 305 -7.83 17.93 16.81
N THR A 306 -6.70 18.07 16.13
CA THR A 306 -5.41 18.41 16.75
C THR A 306 -4.80 19.66 16.13
N VAL A 307 -4.02 20.37 16.93
CA VAL A 307 -3.02 21.33 16.46
C VAL A 307 -1.66 20.76 16.79
N VAL A 308 -0.81 20.63 15.78
CA VAL A 308 0.53 20.02 15.90
C VAL A 308 1.61 21.04 15.61
N ASP A 309 2.69 21.00 16.39
CA ASP A 309 3.92 21.76 16.13
C ASP A 309 4.99 20.82 15.58
N PHE A 310 5.65 21.23 14.50
CA PHE A 310 6.73 20.48 13.87
C PHE A 310 8.08 20.87 14.47
N ASP A 311 8.98 19.89 14.65
CA ASP A 311 10.31 20.14 15.22
C ASP A 311 11.15 21.08 14.35
N CYS A 312 10.95 21.01 13.03
CA CYS A 312 11.61 21.89 12.07
C CYS A 312 10.95 23.29 11.95
N GLY A 313 9.90 23.56 12.74
CA GLY A 313 9.14 24.80 12.81
C GLY A 313 7.94 24.82 11.85
N GLY A 314 6.77 25.21 12.35
CA GLY A 314 5.51 25.20 11.61
C GLY A 314 4.40 24.63 12.48
N ARG A 315 3.15 25.00 12.20
CA ARG A 315 1.99 24.59 13.01
C ARG A 315 0.80 24.27 12.12
N LEU A 316 0.22 23.09 12.28
CA LEU A 316 -0.93 22.68 11.49
C LEU A 316 -2.10 22.25 12.37
N ALA A 317 -3.30 22.70 12.02
CA ALA A 317 -4.53 22.08 12.50
C ALA A 317 -4.89 20.92 11.57
N CYS A 318 -5.03 19.71 12.11
CA CYS A 318 -5.35 18.51 11.34
C CYS A 318 -6.10 17.48 12.19
N GLU A 319 -6.75 16.52 11.53
CA GLU A 319 -7.36 15.38 12.21
C GLU A 319 -6.28 14.35 12.58
N LEU A 320 -6.39 13.79 13.78
CA LEU A 320 -5.62 12.63 14.20
C LEU A 320 -6.35 11.35 13.77
N THR A 321 -5.59 10.34 13.37
CA THR A 321 -6.09 9.04 12.94
C THR A 321 -5.25 7.91 13.55
N ASP A 322 -5.72 6.67 13.47
CA ASP A 322 -5.05 5.50 14.05
C ASP A 322 -4.70 5.68 15.56
N ALA A 323 -5.57 6.33 16.32
CA ALA A 323 -5.36 6.64 17.74
C ALA A 323 -6.62 6.33 18.56
N ASP A 324 -6.43 5.82 19.79
CA ASP A 324 -7.48 5.78 20.79
C ASP A 324 -7.67 7.20 21.38
N PRO A 325 -8.87 7.80 21.30
CA PRO A 325 -9.18 9.08 21.93
C PRO A 325 -8.78 9.18 23.41
N ALA A 326 -8.82 8.07 24.17
CA ALA A 326 -8.47 8.04 25.58
C ALA A 326 -6.96 8.17 25.84
N GLU A 327 -6.12 7.86 24.86
CA GLU A 327 -4.66 7.86 24.99
C GLU A 327 -4.02 9.17 24.52
N VAL A 328 -4.77 10.01 23.80
CA VAL A 328 -4.27 11.28 23.24
C VAL A 328 -3.94 12.29 24.34
N LYS A 329 -2.72 12.81 24.32
CA LYS A 329 -2.19 13.79 25.27
C LYS A 329 -1.39 14.88 24.56
N ILE A 330 -1.38 16.07 25.15
CA ILE A 330 -0.47 17.15 24.73
C ILE A 330 0.97 16.63 24.84
N GLY A 331 1.77 16.85 23.79
CA GLY A 331 3.15 16.40 23.69
C GLY A 331 3.34 15.01 23.09
N ASN A 332 2.27 14.24 22.77
CA ASN A 332 2.44 12.99 22.02
C ASN A 332 3.15 13.22 20.68
N GLN A 333 4.05 12.32 20.35
CA GLN A 333 4.80 12.32 19.09
C GLN A 333 3.96 11.72 17.97
N LEU A 334 3.93 12.41 16.86
CA LEU A 334 3.09 12.12 15.70
C LEU A 334 3.94 12.14 14.42
N GLU A 335 3.43 11.42 13.43
CA GLU A 335 3.90 11.48 12.05
C GLU A 335 2.75 11.79 11.10
N MET A 336 3.09 12.33 9.94
CA MET A 336 2.11 12.70 8.92
C MET A 336 1.76 11.51 8.03
N THR A 337 0.49 11.38 7.68
CA THR A 337 -0.02 10.31 6.82
C THR A 337 -0.99 10.87 5.79
N PHE A 338 -0.82 10.48 4.52
CA PHE A 338 -1.66 10.92 3.42
C PHE A 338 -2.88 10.01 3.29
N ARG A 339 -4.09 10.55 3.45
CA ARG A 339 -5.33 9.76 3.48
C ARG A 339 -6.44 10.43 2.68
N ARG A 340 -7.48 9.65 2.36
CA ARG A 340 -8.74 10.20 1.89
C ARG A 340 -9.33 11.06 3.02
N PHE A 341 -9.42 12.36 2.77
CA PHE A 341 -9.91 13.35 3.73
C PHE A 341 -11.44 13.35 3.77
N TYR A 342 -12.09 13.49 2.61
CA TYR A 342 -13.54 13.31 2.46
C TYR A 342 -13.91 12.94 1.00
N THR A 343 -15.17 12.59 0.78
CA THR A 343 -15.77 12.45 -0.56
C THR A 343 -16.93 13.43 -0.68
N GLY A 344 -16.91 14.28 -1.70
CA GLY A 344 -17.98 15.26 -1.97
C GLY A 344 -18.49 15.10 -3.40
N GLN A 345 -19.79 14.86 -3.58
CA GLN A 345 -20.43 14.61 -4.89
C GLN A 345 -19.68 13.57 -5.75
N GLY A 346 -19.20 12.48 -5.14
CA GLY A 346 -18.44 11.41 -5.82
C GLY A 346 -16.95 11.68 -6.04
N VAL A 347 -16.44 12.86 -5.69
CA VAL A 347 -15.02 13.21 -5.82
C VAL A 347 -14.29 12.94 -4.51
N HIS A 348 -13.32 12.03 -4.53
CA HIS A 348 -12.44 11.76 -3.38
C HIS A 348 -11.38 12.84 -3.24
N ASN A 349 -11.41 13.57 -2.12
CA ASN A 349 -10.38 14.53 -1.77
C ASN A 349 -9.39 13.88 -0.79
N TYR A 350 -8.10 13.92 -1.13
CA TYR A 350 -7.02 13.39 -0.30
C TYR A 350 -6.19 14.54 0.27
N PHE A 351 -5.82 14.41 1.52
CA PHE A 351 -4.96 15.36 2.22
C PHE A 351 -4.27 14.68 3.41
N TRP A 352 -3.36 15.40 4.05
CA TRP A 352 -2.57 14.91 5.16
C TRP A 352 -3.33 14.97 6.48
N LYS A 353 -3.27 13.89 7.24
CA LYS A 353 -3.70 13.74 8.65
C LYS A 353 -2.47 13.40 9.49
N ALA A 354 -2.56 13.54 10.80
CA ALA A 354 -1.52 13.04 11.70
C ALA A 354 -1.92 11.68 12.27
N ARG A 355 -0.94 10.85 12.64
CA ARG A 355 -1.15 9.63 13.44
C ARG A 355 -0.04 9.49 14.48
N PRO A 356 -0.26 8.73 15.57
CA PRO A 356 0.80 8.39 16.51
C PRO A 356 2.01 7.78 15.78
N GLN A 357 3.22 8.15 16.21
CA GLN A 357 4.44 7.57 15.68
C GLN A 357 4.50 6.06 16.00
N ARG A 358 4.87 5.25 15.01
CA ARG A 358 4.93 3.78 15.08
C ARG A 358 6.37 3.28 15.11
#